data_AF-A0A9N9EB64-F1
#
_entry.id   AF-A0A9N9EB64-F1
#
_cell.length_a   1.000
_cell.length_b   1.000
_cell.length_c   1.000
_cell.angle_alpha   90.00
_cell.angle_beta   90.00
_cell.angle_gamma   90.00
#
_symmetry.space_group_name_H-M   'P 1'
#
loop_
_entity.id
_entity.type
_entity.pdbx_description
1 polymer ?
#
loop_
_entity_poly.entity_id
_entity_poly.type
_entity_poly.pdbx_seq_one_letter_code
_entity_poly.pdbx_strand_id
1 'polypeptide(L)'
;PDYFVVMNPDQAKLINGVTFIQAREEEEQWFEDNEPWCSSTFKDRLGVKRLRTKLENLLIEKIRENIPKLTDEISNRLMEANGKLNELPPPPANAQFEINRVTNKCENELRHKLNTVTDSNNGNDSLWQKIKRQLDEYNMAIKSKRPAFVLTFGGVQRTLLVDVLQNIPTVNRNVTYSSIVVTTMETVKKHEGSLSSEAFIKETTNVKDIIDQSR
;
A
#
# COMPACT_ATOMS: atom_id res chain seq x y z
N PRO A 1 -24.20 48.75 -11.58
CA PRO A 1 -24.27 49.54 -10.33
C PRO A 1 -25.73 49.93 -10.05
N ASP A 2 -26.39 49.20 -9.13
CA ASP A 2 -27.73 49.55 -8.68
C ASP A 2 -27.64 50.60 -7.58
N TYR A 3 -28.22 51.77 -7.83
CA TYR A 3 -28.31 52.85 -6.86
C TYR A 3 -29.76 53.03 -6.41
N PHE A 4 -29.91 53.52 -5.18
CA PHE A 4 -31.17 53.92 -4.56
C PHE A 4 -30.98 55.30 -3.95
N VAL A 5 -32.05 56.10 -3.96
CA VAL A 5 -32.05 57.44 -3.35
C VAL A 5 -33.01 57.41 -2.18
N VAL A 6 -32.53 57.89 -1.04
CA VAL A 6 -33.28 57.92 0.23
C VAL A 6 -33.21 59.33 0.81
N MET A 7 -34.27 59.73 1.49
CA MET A 7 -34.34 61.01 2.20
C MET A 7 -34.22 60.73 3.70
N ASN A 8 -33.23 61.36 4.32
CA ASN A 8 -32.99 61.22 5.75
C ASN A 8 -33.61 62.40 6.52
N PRO A 9 -34.15 62.17 7.73
CA PRO A 9 -34.67 63.25 8.56
C PRO A 9 -33.59 64.27 8.92
N ASP A 10 -33.95 65.55 8.89
CA ASP A 10 -33.05 66.64 9.32
C ASP A 10 -32.74 66.60 10.82
N GLN A 11 -31.59 67.17 11.19
CA GLN A 11 -31.11 67.22 12.58
C GLN A 11 -32.16 67.79 13.57
N ALA A 12 -32.95 68.78 13.15
CA ALA A 12 -34.01 69.37 13.97
C ALA A 12 -35.16 68.38 14.23
N LYS A 13 -35.52 67.55 13.24
CA LYS A 13 -36.55 66.51 13.37
C LYS A 13 -36.07 65.37 14.27
N LEU A 14 -34.78 65.06 14.23
CA LEU A 14 -34.17 64.08 15.14
C LEU A 14 -34.21 64.54 16.59
N ILE A 15 -33.91 65.82 16.86
CA ILE A 15 -33.99 66.41 18.21
C ILE A 15 -35.43 66.39 18.74
N ASN A 16 -36.41 66.62 17.87
CA ASN A 16 -37.83 66.56 18.21
C ASN A 16 -38.38 65.12 18.37
N GLY A 17 -37.54 64.09 18.22
CA GLY A 17 -37.92 62.70 18.49
C GLY A 17 -38.89 62.10 17.47
N VAL A 18 -38.76 62.47 16.19
CA VAL A 18 -39.59 61.88 15.12
C VAL A 18 -39.45 60.36 15.10
N THR A 19 -40.59 59.65 15.01
CA THR A 19 -40.61 58.19 14.96
C THR A 19 -40.19 57.68 13.58
N PHE A 20 -39.63 56.46 13.52
CA PHE A 20 -39.22 55.85 12.26
C PHE A 20 -40.37 55.67 11.25
N ILE A 21 -41.59 55.45 11.73
CA ILE A 21 -42.77 55.29 10.87
C ILE A 21 -43.12 56.64 10.23
N GLN A 22 -43.19 57.70 11.06
CA GLN A 22 -43.50 59.04 10.60
C GLN A 22 -42.44 59.58 9.62
N ALA A 23 -41.15 59.31 9.87
CA ALA A 23 -40.08 59.66 8.94
C ALA A 23 -40.21 58.95 7.57
N ARG A 24 -40.80 57.75 7.53
CA ARG A 24 -41.03 57.00 6.27
C ARG A 24 -42.22 57.55 5.49
N GLU A 25 -43.27 57.96 6.18
CA GLU A 25 -44.43 58.60 5.57
C GLU A 25 -44.06 59.97 4.99
N GLU A 26 -43.27 60.76 5.74
CA GLU A 26 -42.73 62.04 5.25
C GLU A 26 -41.79 61.85 4.05
N GLU A 27 -41.01 60.78 4.03
CA GLU A 27 -40.18 60.42 2.88
C GLU A 27 -41.01 60.08 1.64
N GLU A 28 -42.05 59.25 1.79
CA GLU A 28 -42.93 58.85 0.68
C GLU A 28 -43.63 60.08 0.10
N GLN A 29 -44.17 60.96 0.96
CA GLN A 29 -44.75 62.25 0.55
C GLN A 29 -43.75 63.17 -0.13
N TRP A 30 -42.52 63.28 0.40
CA TRP A 30 -41.50 64.15 -0.20
C TRP A 30 -41.14 63.73 -1.63
N PHE A 31 -41.01 62.43 -1.87
CA PHE A 31 -40.74 61.89 -3.21
C PHE A 31 -41.96 61.99 -4.15
N GLU A 32 -43.17 62.06 -3.61
CA GLU A 32 -44.41 62.25 -4.38
C GLU A 32 -44.69 63.71 -4.71
N ASP A 33 -44.31 64.66 -3.87
CA ASP A 33 -44.68 66.07 -4.03
C ASP A 33 -43.57 66.95 -4.65
N ASN A 34 -42.29 66.56 -4.51
CA ASN A 34 -41.18 67.40 -4.94
C ASN A 34 -40.63 67.00 -6.33
N GLU A 35 -40.56 67.98 -7.24
CA GLU A 35 -39.78 67.84 -8.47
C GLU A 35 -38.27 67.84 -8.18
N PRO A 36 -37.45 67.09 -8.94
CA PRO A 36 -37.78 66.28 -10.12
C PRO A 36 -38.19 64.84 -9.79
N TRP A 37 -38.37 64.50 -8.51
CA TRP A 37 -38.57 63.12 -8.06
C TRP A 37 -39.99 62.60 -8.35
N CYS A 38 -41.00 63.46 -8.20
CA CYS A 38 -42.39 63.15 -8.52
C CYS A 38 -42.59 62.75 -10.00
N SER A 39 -41.92 63.46 -10.92
CA SER A 39 -41.98 63.24 -12.37
C SER A 39 -40.91 62.26 -12.88
N SER A 40 -40.06 61.73 -11.99
CA SER A 40 -38.99 60.79 -12.35
C SER A 40 -39.53 59.43 -12.81
N THR A 41 -38.86 58.85 -13.81
CA THR A 41 -39.12 57.48 -14.27
C THR A 41 -38.62 56.42 -13.28
N PHE A 42 -37.80 56.80 -12.29
CA PHE A 42 -37.10 55.87 -11.39
C PHE A 42 -37.80 55.65 -10.04
N LYS A 43 -39.14 55.76 -9.97
CA LYS A 43 -39.91 55.62 -8.71
C LYS A 43 -39.62 54.34 -7.93
N ASP A 44 -39.31 53.24 -8.62
CA ASP A 44 -38.95 51.96 -8.00
C ASP A 44 -37.62 51.97 -7.24
N ARG A 45 -36.81 53.02 -7.39
CA ARG A 45 -35.51 53.20 -6.76
C ARG A 45 -35.50 54.32 -5.71
N LEU A 46 -36.65 54.95 -5.47
CA LEU A 46 -36.81 56.04 -4.52
C LEU A 46 -37.39 55.53 -3.20
N GLY A 47 -36.84 56.05 -2.10
CA GLY A 47 -37.31 55.78 -0.76
C GLY A 47 -36.80 54.47 -0.16
N VAL A 48 -36.79 54.43 1.16
CA VAL A 48 -36.21 53.29 1.89
C VAL A 48 -37.11 52.06 1.83
N LYS A 49 -38.42 52.23 1.60
CA LYS A 49 -39.36 51.10 1.44
C LYS A 49 -38.95 50.20 0.27
N ARG A 50 -38.65 50.80 -0.88
CA ARG A 50 -38.20 50.09 -2.09
C ARG A 50 -36.81 49.49 -1.90
N LEU A 51 -35.90 50.25 -1.30
CA LEU A 51 -34.56 49.76 -0.93
C LEU A 51 -34.64 48.53 -0.03
N ARG A 52 -35.47 48.57 1.02
CA ARG A 52 -35.66 47.46 1.95
C ARG A 52 -36.15 46.22 1.23
N THR A 53 -37.23 46.33 0.45
CA THR A 53 -37.76 45.17 -0.29
C THR A 53 -36.73 44.59 -1.26
N LYS A 54 -35.93 45.43 -1.92
CA LYS A 54 -34.86 44.94 -2.80
C LYS A 54 -33.76 44.22 -2.01
N LEU A 55 -33.34 44.78 -0.87
CA LEU A 55 -32.34 44.15 0.00
C LEU A 55 -32.85 42.84 0.61
N GLU A 56 -34.11 42.78 1.02
CA GLU A 56 -34.76 41.55 1.50
C GLU A 56 -34.74 40.48 0.41
N ASN A 57 -35.16 40.82 -0.81
CA ASN A 57 -35.14 39.89 -1.93
C ASN A 57 -33.71 39.42 -2.26
N LEU A 58 -32.75 40.34 -2.32
CA LEU A 58 -31.35 40.03 -2.58
C LEU A 58 -30.76 39.13 -1.49
N LEU A 59 -31.10 39.40 -0.23
CA LEU A 59 -30.65 38.61 0.90
C LEU A 59 -31.26 37.20 0.85
N ILE A 60 -32.56 37.08 0.59
CA ILE A 60 -33.24 35.79 0.45
C ILE A 60 -32.62 34.98 -0.70
N GLU A 61 -32.38 35.63 -1.84
CA GLU A 61 -31.70 35.01 -2.99
C GLU A 61 -30.31 34.50 -2.59
N LYS A 62 -29.50 35.33 -1.93
CA LYS A 62 -28.16 34.92 -1.47
C LYS A 62 -28.20 33.82 -0.42
N ILE A 63 -29.16 33.84 0.50
CA ILE A 63 -29.33 32.77 1.48
C ILE A 63 -29.70 31.47 0.77
N ARG A 64 -30.64 31.51 -0.19
CA ARG A 64 -31.03 30.33 -0.98
C ARG A 64 -29.87 29.77 -1.79
N GLU A 65 -29.02 30.62 -2.34
CA GLU A 65 -27.82 30.20 -3.08
C GLU A 65 -26.73 29.61 -2.17
N ASN A 66 -26.57 30.16 -0.96
CA ASN A 66 -25.45 29.83 -0.09
C ASN A 66 -25.76 28.69 0.89
N ILE A 67 -27.01 28.46 1.29
CA ILE A 67 -27.36 27.35 2.20
C ILE A 67 -26.92 26.00 1.64
N PRO A 68 -27.25 25.62 0.38
CA PRO A 68 -26.83 24.34 -0.17
C PRO A 68 -25.30 24.19 -0.23
N LYS A 69 -24.60 25.26 -0.63
CA LYS A 69 -23.13 25.28 -0.67
C LYS A 69 -22.53 25.08 0.72
N LEU A 70 -23.12 25.71 1.74
CA LEU A 70 -22.69 25.57 3.12
C LEU A 70 -22.95 24.15 3.64
N THR A 71 -24.09 23.55 3.32
CA THR A 71 -24.37 22.15 3.69
C THR A 71 -23.40 21.19 3.03
N ASP A 72 -23.05 21.41 1.77
CA ASP A 72 -22.06 20.62 1.05
C ASP A 72 -20.67 20.78 1.68
N GLU A 73 -20.26 22.01 2.01
CA GLU A 73 -18.99 22.28 2.66
C GLU A 73 -18.90 21.61 4.05
N ILE A 74 -19.97 21.71 4.85
CA ILE A 74 -20.02 21.04 6.17
C ILE A 74 -19.93 19.53 6.01
N SER A 75 -20.67 18.95 5.06
CA SER A 75 -20.65 17.52 4.79
C SER A 75 -19.25 17.04 4.35
N ASN A 76 -18.60 17.80 3.46
CA ASN A 76 -17.23 17.51 3.03
C ASN A 76 -16.24 17.60 4.19
N ARG A 77 -16.33 18.63 5.04
CA ARG A 77 -15.47 18.77 6.22
C ARG A 77 -15.71 17.64 7.23
N LEU A 78 -16.96 17.19 7.39
CA LEU A 78 -17.30 16.06 8.25
C LEU A 78 -16.71 14.77 7.69
N MET A 79 -16.84 14.53 6.38
CA MET A 79 -16.23 13.38 5.72
C MET A 79 -14.70 13.39 5.84
N GLU A 80 -14.06 14.54 5.65
CA GLU A 80 -12.62 14.70 5.83
C GLU A 80 -12.19 14.44 7.28
N ALA A 81 -12.91 14.99 8.26
CA ALA A 81 -12.65 14.77 9.68
C ALA A 81 -12.81 13.29 10.08
N ASN A 82 -13.86 12.62 9.58
CA ASN A 82 -14.06 11.19 9.79
C ASN A 82 -13.00 10.35 9.07
N GLY A 83 -12.56 10.76 7.88
CA GLY A 83 -11.44 10.13 7.18
C GLY A 83 -10.18 10.16 8.02
N LYS A 84 -9.81 11.35 8.52
CA LYS A 84 -8.68 11.54 9.45
C LYS A 84 -8.85 10.74 10.74
N LEU A 85 -10.07 10.65 11.27
CA LEU A 85 -10.33 9.86 12.47
C LEU A 85 -10.17 8.35 12.23
N ASN A 86 -10.54 7.86 11.05
CA ASN A 86 -10.36 6.46 10.67
C ASN A 86 -8.88 6.11 10.39
N GLU A 87 -8.07 7.08 9.97
CA GLU A 87 -6.62 6.92 9.87
C GLU A 87 -5.96 6.81 11.24
N LEU A 88 -6.56 7.42 12.27
CA LEU A 88 -6.06 7.30 13.63
C LEU A 88 -6.39 5.91 14.20
N PRO A 89 -5.42 5.24 14.86
CA PRO A 89 -5.70 3.99 15.54
C PRO A 89 -6.70 4.24 16.68
N PRO A 90 -7.58 3.26 16.99
CA PRO A 90 -8.50 3.38 18.10
C PRO A 90 -7.71 3.60 19.41
N PRO A 91 -8.25 4.40 20.34
CA PRO A 91 -7.55 4.69 21.59
C PRO A 91 -7.32 3.38 22.38
N PRO A 92 -6.11 3.16 22.91
CA PRO A 92 -5.84 2.01 23.78
C PRO A 92 -6.73 2.04 25.01
N ALA A 93 -7.52 0.99 25.25
CA ALA A 93 -8.13 0.75 26.57
C ALA A 93 -7.07 0.32 27.60
N ASN A 94 -6.03 -0.41 27.15
CA ASN A 94 -4.89 -0.81 27.95
C ASN A 94 -3.64 -0.86 27.04
N ALA A 95 -2.57 -0.20 27.45
CA ALA A 95 -1.31 -0.14 26.69
C ALA A 95 -0.75 -1.54 26.39
N GLN A 96 -0.87 -2.50 27.30
CA GLN A 96 -0.39 -3.87 27.10
C GLN A 96 -1.15 -4.60 25.98
N PHE A 97 -2.45 -4.39 25.90
CA PHE A 97 -3.28 -5.00 24.86
C PHE A 97 -2.92 -4.46 23.47
N GLU A 98 -2.67 -3.15 23.35
CA GLU A 98 -2.23 -2.56 22.08
C GLU A 98 -0.84 -3.03 21.66
N ILE A 99 0.11 -3.16 22.59
CA ILE A 99 1.44 -3.70 22.27
C ILE A 99 1.31 -5.13 21.74
N ASN A 100 0.50 -5.97 22.40
CA ASN A 100 0.26 -7.33 21.93
C ASN A 100 -0.45 -7.35 20.57
N ARG A 101 -1.44 -6.47 20.34
CA ARG A 101 -2.14 -6.34 19.05
C ARG A 101 -1.18 -5.98 17.92
N VAL A 102 -0.33 -4.97 18.12
CA VAL A 102 0.66 -4.52 17.13
C VAL A 102 1.72 -5.60 16.89
N THR A 103 2.18 -6.27 17.94
CA THR A 103 3.17 -7.37 17.85
C THR A 103 2.60 -8.54 17.05
N ASN A 104 1.37 -8.98 17.37
CA ASN A 104 0.69 -10.05 16.66
C ASN A 104 0.41 -9.68 15.19
N LYS A 105 0.06 -8.40 14.91
CA LYS A 105 -0.10 -7.92 13.53
C LYS A 105 1.21 -8.00 12.76
N CYS A 106 2.32 -7.55 13.35
CA CYS A 106 3.65 -7.64 12.75
C CYS A 106 4.06 -9.09 12.50
N GLU A 107 3.85 -9.97 13.48
CA GLU A 107 4.14 -11.40 13.36
C GLU A 107 3.32 -12.04 12.23
N ASN A 108 2.02 -11.73 12.14
CA ASN A 108 1.15 -12.25 11.08
C ASN A 108 1.57 -11.74 9.70
N GLU A 109 1.93 -10.47 9.56
CA GLU A 109 2.44 -9.90 8.30
C GLU A 109 3.77 -10.54 7.87
N LEU A 110 4.69 -10.76 8.82
CA LEU A 110 5.95 -11.45 8.57
C LEU A 110 5.70 -12.91 8.17
N ARG A 111 4.85 -13.63 8.90
CA ARG A 111 4.45 -15.00 8.56
C ARG A 111 3.76 -15.07 7.20
N HIS A 112 2.91 -14.10 6.86
CA HIS A 112 2.26 -14.03 5.56
C HIS A 112 3.29 -13.83 4.45
N LYS A 113 4.19 -12.85 4.56
CA LYS A 113 5.27 -12.61 3.58
C LYS A 113 6.25 -13.78 3.45
N LEU A 114 6.43 -14.54 4.53
CA LEU A 114 7.25 -15.75 4.54
C LEU A 114 6.49 -16.95 3.98
N ASN A 115 5.18 -17.09 4.17
CA ASN A 115 4.48 -18.30 3.74
C ASN A 115 3.82 -18.15 2.37
N THR A 116 3.77 -16.94 1.80
CA THR A 116 3.22 -16.72 0.46
C THR A 116 4.18 -17.25 -0.61
N VAL A 117 3.94 -18.50 -1.01
CA VAL A 117 4.25 -18.97 -2.36
C VAL A 117 3.26 -18.22 -3.26
N THR A 118 3.72 -17.13 -3.89
CA THR A 118 2.89 -16.12 -4.55
C THR A 118 1.68 -16.67 -5.32
N ASP A 119 0.50 -16.13 -5.04
CA ASP A 119 -0.59 -16.09 -6.02
C ASP A 119 -0.04 -15.39 -7.26
N SER A 120 -0.05 -16.11 -8.39
CA SER A 120 0.62 -15.78 -9.66
C SER A 120 0.14 -14.48 -10.35
N ASN A 121 -0.63 -13.62 -9.67
CA ASN A 121 -1.36 -12.52 -10.28
C ASN A 121 -0.77 -11.12 -10.00
N ASN A 122 0.12 -10.98 -9.02
CA ASN A 122 0.82 -9.73 -8.75
C ASN A 122 2.32 -10.03 -8.87
N GLY A 123 2.98 -9.53 -9.91
CA GLY A 123 4.34 -9.88 -10.34
C GLY A 123 5.50 -9.53 -9.38
N ASN A 124 5.25 -9.59 -8.08
CA ASN A 124 6.23 -9.39 -7.03
C ASN A 124 6.70 -10.75 -6.51
N ASP A 125 7.87 -11.21 -6.98
CA ASP A 125 8.54 -12.42 -6.47
C ASP A 125 8.58 -12.40 -4.92
N SER A 126 8.07 -13.44 -4.27
CA SER A 126 8.15 -13.55 -2.81
C SER A 126 9.61 -13.64 -2.35
N LEU A 127 9.88 -13.25 -1.09
CA LEU A 127 11.24 -13.28 -0.53
C LEU A 127 11.89 -14.66 -0.71
N TRP A 128 11.13 -15.74 -0.52
CA TRP A 128 11.62 -17.09 -0.75
C TRP A 128 11.97 -17.40 -2.19
N GLN A 129 11.21 -16.90 -3.16
CA GLN A 129 11.54 -17.10 -4.57
C GLN A 129 12.85 -16.41 -4.91
N LYS A 130 13.09 -15.20 -4.37
CA LYS A 130 14.37 -14.49 -4.52
C LYS A 130 15.53 -15.27 -3.90
N ILE A 131 15.36 -15.74 -2.66
CA ILE A 131 16.37 -16.55 -1.96
C ILE A 131 16.64 -17.85 -2.73
N LYS A 132 15.58 -18.53 -3.19
CA LYS A 132 15.68 -19.78 -3.95
C LYS A 132 16.43 -19.58 -5.27
N ARG A 133 16.12 -18.51 -6.01
CA ARG A 133 16.84 -18.16 -7.25
C ARG A 133 18.34 -17.99 -7.00
N GLN A 134 18.72 -17.23 -5.97
CA GLN A 134 20.13 -17.04 -5.63
C GLN A 134 20.82 -18.34 -5.23
N LEU A 135 20.12 -19.22 -4.51
CA LEU A 135 20.65 -20.53 -4.15
C LEU A 135 20.83 -21.43 -5.37
N ASP A 136 19.90 -21.40 -6.32
CA ASP A 136 19.98 -22.15 -7.57
C ASP A 136 21.14 -21.66 -8.45
N GLU A 137 21.32 -20.34 -8.56
CA GLU A 137 22.49 -19.72 -9.22
C GLU A 137 23.81 -20.16 -8.58
N TYR A 138 23.89 -20.10 -7.25
CA TYR A 138 25.06 -20.57 -6.50
C TYR A 138 25.33 -22.06 -6.74
N ASN A 139 24.29 -22.90 -6.71
CA ASN A 139 24.39 -24.32 -7.00
C ASN A 139 24.87 -24.59 -8.44
N MET A 140 24.41 -23.81 -9.42
CA MET A 140 24.90 -23.89 -10.80
C MET A 140 26.38 -23.53 -10.88
N ALA A 141 26.80 -22.46 -10.19
CA ALA A 141 28.20 -22.05 -10.14
C ALA A 141 29.10 -23.13 -9.50
N ILE A 142 28.65 -23.78 -8.42
CA ILE A 142 29.36 -24.92 -7.83
C ILE A 142 29.46 -26.07 -8.82
N LYS A 143 28.36 -26.43 -9.48
CA LYS A 143 28.35 -27.52 -10.47
C LYS A 143 29.31 -27.24 -11.62
N SER A 144 29.38 -25.99 -12.08
CA SER A 144 30.29 -25.56 -13.16
C SER A 144 31.75 -25.60 -12.73
N LYS A 145 32.07 -25.25 -11.48
CA LYS A 145 33.45 -25.25 -10.95
C LYS A 145 33.91 -26.61 -10.41
N ARG A 146 33.09 -27.66 -10.54
CA ARG A 146 33.41 -28.97 -9.97
C ARG A 146 34.49 -29.66 -10.82
N PRO A 147 35.57 -30.19 -10.21
CA PRO A 147 36.53 -30.98 -10.96
C PRO A 147 35.88 -32.28 -11.45
N ALA A 148 36.11 -32.61 -12.72
CA ALA A 148 35.73 -33.90 -13.27
C ALA A 148 36.70 -34.96 -12.75
N PHE A 149 36.23 -35.78 -11.80
CA PHE A 149 36.99 -36.95 -11.36
C PHE A 149 36.84 -38.04 -12.43
N VAL A 150 37.90 -38.24 -13.21
CA VAL A 150 38.01 -39.31 -14.21
C VAL A 150 38.83 -40.43 -13.59
N LEU A 151 38.28 -41.65 -13.56
CA LEU A 151 39.09 -42.84 -13.30
C LEU A 151 39.53 -43.42 -14.64
N THR A 152 40.82 -43.67 -14.77
CA THR A 152 41.40 -44.45 -15.87
C THR A 152 41.63 -45.86 -15.40
N PHE A 153 40.85 -46.82 -15.91
CA PHE A 153 41.11 -48.25 -15.72
C PHE A 153 41.23 -48.91 -17.10
N GLY A 154 42.34 -49.60 -17.35
CA GLY A 154 42.54 -50.38 -18.58
C GLY A 154 42.42 -49.59 -19.90
N GLY A 155 42.77 -48.30 -19.92
CA GLY A 155 42.72 -47.47 -21.14
C GLY A 155 41.36 -46.83 -21.46
N VAL A 156 40.33 -47.08 -20.65
CA VAL A 156 39.01 -46.44 -20.79
C VAL A 156 38.85 -45.37 -19.71
N GLN A 157 38.68 -44.12 -20.13
CA GLN A 157 38.32 -43.01 -19.23
C GLN A 157 36.81 -43.06 -18.93
N ARG A 158 36.43 -43.10 -17.65
CA ARG A 158 35.04 -42.92 -17.23
C ARG A 158 34.94 -41.81 -16.18
N THR A 159 33.98 -40.91 -16.38
CA THR A 159 33.69 -39.79 -15.47
C THR A 159 32.78 -40.25 -14.35
N LEU A 160 33.25 -40.22 -13.09
CA LEU A 160 32.51 -40.76 -11.95
C LEU A 160 31.25 -39.97 -11.56
N LEU A 161 31.16 -38.69 -11.94
CA LEU A 161 30.27 -37.75 -11.27
C LEU A 161 28.89 -37.57 -11.92
N VAL A 162 28.71 -38.00 -13.17
CA VAL A 162 27.45 -37.78 -13.89
C VAL A 162 26.44 -38.91 -13.63
N ASP A 163 26.90 -40.16 -13.58
CA ASP A 163 25.99 -41.31 -13.49
C ASP A 163 25.55 -41.63 -12.06
N VAL A 164 26.36 -41.29 -11.05
CA VAL A 164 26.05 -41.64 -9.65
C VAL A 164 25.05 -40.67 -9.05
N LEU A 165 25.19 -39.35 -9.26
CA LEU A 165 24.31 -38.35 -8.65
C LEU A 165 22.93 -38.26 -9.31
N GLN A 166 22.80 -38.65 -10.59
CA GLN A 166 21.51 -38.70 -11.28
C GLN A 166 20.64 -39.90 -10.84
N ASN A 167 21.26 -40.94 -10.26
CA ASN A 167 20.59 -42.15 -9.82
C ASN A 167 20.51 -42.29 -8.29
N ILE A 168 20.84 -41.25 -7.51
CA ILE A 168 20.55 -41.28 -6.07
C ILE A 168 19.04 -41.07 -5.93
N PRO A 169 18.26 -42.08 -5.50
CA PRO A 169 16.88 -41.85 -5.14
C PRO A 169 16.89 -40.78 -4.05
N THR A 170 16.06 -39.75 -4.19
CA THR A 170 15.90 -38.71 -3.17
C THR A 170 15.45 -39.38 -1.87
N VAL A 171 16.40 -39.77 -1.02
CA VAL A 171 16.15 -40.52 0.20
C VAL A 171 16.54 -39.66 1.38
N ASN A 172 15.47 -39.38 2.13
CA ASN A 172 15.36 -38.98 3.52
C ASN A 172 16.67 -38.97 4.33
N ARG A 173 16.86 -37.86 5.05
CA ARG A 173 18.00 -37.57 5.94
C ARG A 173 18.34 -38.78 6.81
N ASN A 174 19.53 -39.36 6.58
CA ASN A 174 20.40 -40.09 7.53
C ASN A 174 21.11 -41.25 6.81
N VAL A 175 22.05 -40.92 5.92
CA VAL A 175 22.82 -41.93 5.21
C VAL A 175 24.31 -41.57 5.31
N THR A 176 25.04 -42.37 6.08
CA THR A 176 26.48 -42.24 6.36
C THR A 176 27.29 -42.57 5.10
N TYR A 177 28.41 -41.87 4.91
CA TYR A 177 29.31 -41.97 3.74
C TYR A 177 29.67 -43.41 3.31
N SER A 178 29.69 -44.36 4.26
CA SER A 178 29.98 -45.78 3.97
C SER A 178 28.97 -46.43 3.02
N SER A 179 27.68 -46.12 3.14
CA SER A 179 26.64 -46.76 2.33
C SER A 179 26.64 -46.31 0.86
N ILE A 180 27.05 -45.07 0.58
CA ILE A 180 27.17 -44.54 -0.79
C ILE A 180 28.32 -45.24 -1.53
N VAL A 181 29.43 -45.54 -0.83
CA VAL A 181 30.56 -46.28 -1.40
C VAL A 181 30.18 -47.73 -1.70
N VAL A 182 29.38 -48.36 -0.84
CA VAL A 182 28.91 -49.74 -1.06
C VAL A 182 27.97 -49.82 -2.27
N THR A 183 27.00 -48.90 -2.38
CA THR A 183 26.05 -48.89 -3.51
C THR A 183 26.73 -48.56 -4.84
N THR A 184 27.77 -47.71 -4.83
CA THR A 184 28.57 -47.41 -6.02
C THR A 184 29.46 -48.58 -6.45
N MET A 185 29.94 -49.40 -5.52
CA MET A 185 30.68 -50.62 -5.85
C MET A 185 29.77 -51.74 -6.37
N GLU A 186 28.54 -51.85 -5.88
CA GLU A 186 27.57 -52.86 -6.38
C GLU A 186 27.08 -52.56 -7.80
N THR A 187 26.90 -51.29 -8.17
CA THR A 187 26.51 -50.91 -9.53
C THR A 187 27.65 -51.12 -10.54
N VAL A 188 28.91 -50.93 -10.13
CA VAL A 188 30.09 -51.29 -10.94
C VAL A 188 30.17 -52.80 -11.14
N LYS A 189 29.92 -53.59 -10.08
CA LYS A 189 29.90 -55.06 -10.12
C LYS A 189 28.80 -55.64 -11.02
N LYS A 190 27.66 -54.94 -11.12
CA LYS A 190 26.51 -55.36 -11.97
C LYS A 190 26.75 -55.09 -13.46
N HIS A 191 27.61 -54.13 -13.80
CA HIS A 191 27.92 -53.78 -15.20
C HIS A 191 29.19 -54.46 -15.75
N GLU A 192 30.07 -54.97 -14.90
CA GLU A 192 31.23 -55.76 -15.31
C GLU A 192 30.99 -57.26 -15.10
N GLY A 193 30.24 -57.85 -16.02
CA GLY A 193 30.29 -59.30 -16.20
C GLY A 193 31.71 -59.71 -16.60
N SER A 194 32.35 -60.50 -15.74
CA SER A 194 33.61 -61.22 -15.98
C SER A 194 34.91 -60.39 -15.97
N LEU A 195 35.44 -60.06 -14.78
CA LEU A 195 36.89 -59.95 -14.55
C LEU A 195 37.24 -60.42 -13.12
N SER A 196 38.35 -61.16 -13.02
CA SER A 196 38.71 -62.07 -11.93
C SER A 196 38.76 -61.44 -10.53
N SER A 197 38.12 -62.12 -9.57
CA SER A 197 37.94 -61.75 -8.16
C SER A 197 39.23 -61.50 -7.37
N GLU A 198 40.39 -61.94 -7.84
CA GLU A 198 41.66 -61.83 -7.09
C GLU A 198 42.39 -60.50 -7.26
N ALA A 199 42.25 -59.82 -8.41
CA ALA A 199 42.87 -58.51 -8.61
C ALA A 199 42.16 -57.42 -7.79
N PHE A 200 40.84 -57.53 -7.67
CA PHE A 200 39.98 -56.56 -7.00
C PHE A 200 40.19 -56.52 -5.47
N ILE A 201 40.47 -57.67 -4.85
CA ILE A 201 40.69 -57.75 -3.39
C ILE A 201 41.99 -57.04 -3.00
N LYS A 202 43.07 -57.15 -3.80
CA LYS A 202 44.34 -56.48 -3.52
C LYS A 202 44.24 -54.96 -3.57
N GLU A 203 43.43 -54.41 -4.47
CA GLU A 203 43.28 -52.96 -4.63
C GLU A 203 42.39 -52.37 -3.52
N THR A 204 41.39 -53.13 -3.03
CA THR A 204 40.57 -52.72 -1.87
C THR A 204 41.33 -52.67 -0.55
N THR A 205 42.35 -53.52 -0.36
CA THR A 205 43.23 -53.45 0.83
C THR A 205 44.10 -52.19 0.79
N ASN A 206 44.61 -51.82 -0.39
CA ASN A 206 45.46 -50.65 -0.56
C ASN A 206 44.71 -49.32 -0.27
N VAL A 207 43.46 -49.20 -0.73
CA VAL A 207 42.66 -47.99 -0.47
C VAL A 207 42.25 -47.87 1.00
N LYS A 208 42.01 -48.98 1.71
CA LYS A 208 41.78 -48.97 3.16
C LYS A 208 43.02 -48.50 3.94
N ASP A 209 44.20 -48.99 3.56
CA ASP A 209 45.47 -48.59 4.19
C ASP A 209 45.76 -47.09 3.97
N ILE A 210 45.42 -46.54 2.79
CA ILE A 210 45.59 -45.11 2.49
C ILE A 210 44.64 -44.23 3.32
N ILE A 211 43.41 -44.69 3.59
CA ILE A 211 42.42 -43.96 4.39
C ILE A 211 42.77 -44.00 5.87
N ASP A 212 43.28 -45.13 6.38
CA ASP A 212 43.71 -45.26 7.77
C ASP A 212 45.02 -44.51 8.07
N GLN A 213 45.89 -44.28 7.08
CA GLN A 213 47.09 -43.42 7.22
C GLN A 213 46.79 -41.91 7.16
N SER A 214 45.60 -41.51 6.70
CA SER A 214 45.23 -40.09 6.52
C SER A 214 44.37 -39.54 7.68
N ARG A 215 44.36 -40.23 8.82
CA ARG A 215 43.60 -39.88 10.03
C ARG A 215 44.52 -39.72 11.23
#